data_AF-A0A925JXV2-F1
#
_entry.id   AF-A0A925JXV2-F1
#
_cell.length_a   1.000
_cell.length_b   1.000
_cell.length_c   1.000
_cell.angle_alpha   90.00
_cell.angle_beta   90.00
_cell.angle_gamma   90.00
#
_symmetry.space_group_name_H-M   'P 1'
#
loop_
_entity.id
_entity.type
_entity.pdbx_description
1 polymer ?
#
loop_
_entity_poly.entity_id
_entity_poly.type
_entity_poly.pdbx_seq_one_letter_code
_entity_poly.pdbx_strand_id
1 'polypeptide(L)'
;MFRTLITAGILTAVSAFAADTALISLVPAEAKVVGGVHVDKTISSPFGQYVLEQFRDTDPNFQEFISASGFDPRRDLRDIVFASTTAERKGPGLIIAQGVFNGPQLLSAIQTKQGGTASSYRGINLVEKDGHAIAVADGSLAIAGTTSLVRAAIDRRSATGAASALTTKAISVSSRYDAWMVTSEVFVAPLPANGPNRQPFPVSPNFRGILETSGGLTFGSIIQFSAEALTRSDRDAQALVDVIRLAASLLQMNGSSAEMQVLQPIFSSLVVNQEGSTVKLSFS
;
A
#
# COMPACT_ATOMS: atom_id res chain seq x y z
N MET A 1 -9.17 -55.20 -22.91
CA MET A 1 -7.75 -54.77 -22.75
C MET A 1 -7.60 -53.53 -23.62
N PHE A 2 -7.41 -52.26 -23.21
CA PHE A 2 -6.86 -51.54 -22.05
C PHE A 2 -7.69 -50.23 -21.91
N ARG A 3 -8.31 -49.92 -20.76
CA ARG A 3 -7.85 -49.02 -19.67
C ARG A 3 -7.40 -47.61 -20.12
N THR A 4 -8.29 -46.64 -19.84
CA THR A 4 -8.09 -45.32 -19.19
C THR A 4 -6.88 -44.45 -19.57
N LEU A 5 -7.15 -43.19 -19.93
CA LEU A 5 -6.42 -42.01 -19.40
C LEU A 5 -7.26 -40.73 -19.59
N ILE A 6 -7.91 -40.32 -18.50
CA ILE A 6 -8.29 -38.93 -18.20
C ILE A 6 -6.99 -38.22 -17.79
N THR A 7 -6.81 -36.95 -18.21
CA THR A 7 -6.33 -35.80 -17.40
C THR A 7 -5.62 -34.78 -18.31
N ALA A 8 -6.29 -33.67 -18.59
CA ALA A 8 -5.70 -32.40 -19.03
C ALA A 8 -6.73 -31.32 -18.70
N GLY A 9 -6.46 -30.23 -18.00
CA GLY A 9 -5.28 -29.73 -17.31
C GLY A 9 -5.78 -28.43 -16.68
N ILE A 10 -6.15 -28.45 -15.41
CA ILE A 10 -6.46 -27.22 -14.67
C ILE A 10 -5.14 -26.77 -14.05
N LEU A 11 -4.42 -25.92 -14.76
CA LEU A 11 -3.29 -25.20 -14.20
C LEU A 11 -3.51 -23.69 -14.42
N THR A 12 -3.01 -22.94 -13.44
CA THR A 12 -2.79 -21.49 -13.41
C THR A 12 -3.95 -20.57 -13.02
N ALA A 13 -4.22 -20.49 -11.71
CA ALA A 13 -4.72 -19.27 -11.08
C ALA A 13 -4.10 -19.01 -9.67
N VAL A 14 -2.97 -19.65 -9.33
CA VAL A 14 -2.34 -19.54 -7.99
C VAL A 14 -1.26 -18.43 -7.93
N SER A 15 -0.86 -17.87 -9.07
CA SER A 15 0.30 -16.98 -9.16
C SER A 15 0.11 -15.61 -8.51
N ALA A 16 -1.14 -15.11 -8.42
CA ALA A 16 -1.41 -13.80 -7.82
C ALA A 16 -1.23 -13.78 -6.29
N PHE A 17 -1.64 -14.84 -5.59
CA PHE A 17 -1.47 -14.94 -4.14
C PHE A 17 0.00 -15.12 -3.71
N ALA A 18 0.80 -15.78 -4.55
CA ALA A 18 2.20 -16.03 -4.27
C ALA A 18 3.06 -14.77 -4.41
N ALA A 19 2.73 -13.88 -5.36
CA ALA A 19 3.48 -12.66 -5.62
C ALA A 19 3.41 -11.66 -4.46
N ASP A 20 2.21 -11.38 -3.94
CA ASP A 20 2.00 -10.52 -2.76
C ASP A 20 2.73 -11.06 -1.53
N THR A 21 2.59 -12.36 -1.28
CA THR A 21 3.21 -13.02 -0.13
C THR A 21 4.73 -12.94 -0.19
N ALA A 22 5.31 -13.08 -1.39
CA ALA A 22 6.75 -12.97 -1.59
C ALA A 22 7.27 -11.55 -1.30
N LEU A 23 6.56 -10.50 -1.71
CA LEU A 23 6.95 -9.11 -1.41
C LEU A 23 6.81 -8.81 0.09
N ILE A 24 5.68 -9.19 0.68
CA ILE A 24 5.39 -8.98 2.09
C ILE A 24 6.39 -9.73 2.98
N SER A 25 6.97 -10.86 2.53
CA SER A 25 8.01 -11.58 3.27
C SER A 25 9.32 -10.80 3.45
N LEU A 26 9.58 -9.76 2.65
CA LEU A 26 10.80 -8.96 2.73
C LEU A 26 10.69 -7.80 3.75
N VAL A 27 9.47 -7.56 4.23
CA VAL A 27 9.15 -6.53 5.22
C VAL A 27 9.85 -6.82 6.56
N PRO A 28 10.32 -5.79 7.29
CA PRO A 28 10.86 -5.97 8.63
C PRO A 28 9.86 -6.61 9.60
N ALA A 29 10.33 -7.52 10.45
CA ALA A 29 9.46 -8.20 11.42
C ALA A 29 8.89 -7.22 12.46
N GLU A 30 9.65 -6.16 12.74
CA GLU A 30 9.35 -5.04 13.61
C GLU A 30 8.60 -3.89 12.91
N ALA A 31 8.12 -4.10 11.68
CA ALA A 31 7.30 -3.11 11.00
C ALA A 31 6.05 -2.78 11.84
N LYS A 32 5.72 -1.49 11.89
CA LYS A 32 4.49 -0.97 12.51
C LYS A 32 3.45 -0.58 11.48
N VAL A 33 3.88 -0.35 10.25
CA VAL A 33 3.04 0.03 9.11
C VAL A 33 3.49 -0.82 7.94
N VAL A 34 2.52 -1.47 7.28
CA VAL A 34 2.72 -2.18 6.02
C VAL A 34 1.54 -1.84 5.12
N GLY A 35 1.78 -1.53 3.87
CA GLY A 35 0.70 -1.42 2.90
C GLY A 35 1.19 -1.70 1.51
N GLY A 36 0.28 -1.67 0.56
CA GLY A 36 0.62 -1.93 -0.81
C GLY A 36 -0.46 -1.54 -1.80
N VAL A 37 -0.09 -1.63 -3.07
CA VAL A 37 -0.96 -1.32 -4.21
C VAL A 37 -0.68 -2.32 -5.32
N HIS A 38 -1.75 -2.94 -5.82
CA HIS A 38 -1.84 -3.66 -7.08
C HIS A 38 -1.91 -2.61 -8.20
N VAL A 39 -0.75 -2.24 -8.74
CA VAL A 39 -0.60 -1.11 -9.66
C VAL A 39 -1.30 -1.39 -10.99
N ASP A 40 -1.18 -2.60 -11.50
CA ASP A 40 -1.80 -3.02 -12.77
C ASP A 40 -3.34 -2.89 -12.73
N LYS A 41 -3.98 -3.41 -11.67
CA LYS A 41 -5.40 -3.29 -11.41
C LYS A 41 -5.81 -1.84 -11.22
N THR A 42 -5.05 -1.09 -10.42
CA THR A 42 -5.33 0.32 -10.15
C THR A 42 -5.33 1.14 -11.43
N ILE A 43 -4.28 1.02 -12.25
CA ILE A 43 -4.13 1.72 -13.54
C ILE A 43 -5.22 1.32 -14.52
N SER A 44 -5.60 0.04 -14.58
CA SER A 44 -6.65 -0.44 -15.50
C SER A 44 -8.07 -0.04 -15.10
N SER A 45 -8.28 0.44 -13.86
CA SER A 45 -9.59 0.85 -13.37
C SER A 45 -10.07 2.19 -13.95
N PRO A 46 -11.38 2.49 -13.96
CA PRO A 46 -11.90 3.79 -14.39
C PRO A 46 -11.30 4.96 -13.58
N PHE A 47 -11.10 4.76 -12.27
CA PHE A 47 -10.43 5.73 -11.42
C PHE A 47 -8.97 5.95 -11.82
N GLY A 48 -8.24 4.86 -12.08
CA GLY A 48 -6.86 4.92 -12.56
C GLY A 48 -6.74 5.65 -13.90
N GLN A 49 -7.64 5.36 -14.84
CA GLN A 49 -7.68 6.06 -16.14
C GLN A 49 -7.96 7.55 -15.96
N TYR A 50 -8.93 7.92 -15.11
CA TYR A 50 -9.19 9.32 -14.78
C TYR A 50 -7.95 10.01 -14.20
N VAL A 51 -7.28 9.40 -13.21
CA VAL A 51 -6.05 9.96 -12.62
C VAL A 51 -4.95 10.09 -13.67
N LEU A 52 -4.74 9.06 -14.50
CA LEU A 52 -3.72 9.09 -15.55
C LEU A 52 -3.99 10.18 -16.59
N GLU A 53 -5.24 10.42 -16.95
CA GLU A 53 -5.64 11.52 -17.82
C GLU A 53 -5.28 12.89 -17.23
N GLN A 54 -5.45 13.08 -15.90
CA GLN A 54 -4.99 14.30 -15.21
C GLN A 54 -3.45 14.44 -15.22
N PHE A 55 -2.73 13.32 -15.28
CA PHE A 55 -1.26 13.28 -15.30
C PHE A 55 -0.65 13.28 -16.71
N ARG A 56 -1.45 13.23 -17.79
CA ARG A 56 -0.90 13.14 -19.15
C ARG A 56 -0.03 14.36 -19.49
N ASP A 57 1.23 14.06 -19.82
CA ASP A 57 2.16 14.81 -20.66
C ASP A 57 2.65 16.19 -20.22
N THR A 58 2.67 16.52 -18.93
CA THR A 58 3.17 17.83 -18.47
C THR A 58 4.39 17.83 -17.55
N ASP A 59 4.97 16.67 -17.20
CA ASP A 59 6.25 16.64 -16.47
C ASP A 59 7.41 16.16 -17.36
N PRO A 60 8.20 17.10 -17.92
CA PRO A 60 9.41 16.77 -18.69
C PRO A 60 10.39 15.87 -17.94
N ASN A 61 10.49 15.98 -16.61
CA ASN A 61 11.42 15.16 -15.83
C ASN A 61 11.00 13.69 -15.82
N PHE A 62 9.69 13.42 -15.84
CA PHE A 62 9.17 12.07 -15.88
C PHE A 62 9.47 11.39 -17.22
N GLN A 63 9.23 12.09 -18.33
CA GLN A 63 9.53 11.57 -19.67
C GLN A 63 11.04 11.37 -19.89
N GLU A 64 11.86 12.28 -19.37
CA GLU A 64 13.31 12.15 -19.44
C GLU A 64 13.80 10.95 -18.61
N PHE A 65 13.21 10.73 -17.43
CA PHE A 65 13.52 9.56 -16.61
C PHE A 65 13.13 8.25 -17.31
N ILE A 66 11.94 8.18 -17.92
CA ILE A 66 11.52 7.00 -18.71
C ILE A 66 12.51 6.76 -19.86
N SER A 67 12.88 7.82 -20.58
CA SER A 67 13.80 7.73 -21.71
C SER A 67 15.20 7.25 -21.30
N ALA A 68 15.72 7.75 -20.17
CA ALA A 68 17.04 7.37 -19.67
C ALA A 68 17.06 5.96 -19.07
N SER A 69 16.06 5.62 -18.26
CA SER A 69 16.01 4.36 -17.51
C SER A 69 15.41 3.20 -18.31
N GLY A 70 14.63 3.49 -19.35
CA GLY A 70 13.81 2.49 -20.06
C GLY A 70 12.62 1.98 -19.25
N PHE A 71 12.43 2.46 -18.02
CA PHE A 71 11.37 2.03 -17.11
C PHE A 71 10.20 3.02 -17.16
N ASP A 72 9.04 2.54 -17.61
CA ASP A 72 7.78 3.25 -17.52
C ASP A 72 6.93 2.66 -16.40
N PRO A 73 6.78 3.33 -15.24
CA PRO A 73 6.00 2.81 -14.12
C PRO A 73 4.54 2.47 -14.47
N ARG A 74 3.99 3.03 -15.56
CA ARG A 74 2.61 2.77 -16.00
C ARG A 74 2.45 1.42 -16.69
N ARG A 75 3.56 0.86 -17.19
CA ARG A 75 3.61 -0.39 -17.95
C ARG A 75 4.40 -1.47 -17.21
N ASP A 76 5.50 -1.08 -16.60
CA ASP A 76 6.54 -1.99 -16.13
C ASP A 76 6.40 -2.29 -14.63
N LEU A 77 5.59 -1.53 -13.88
CA LEU A 77 5.33 -1.76 -12.45
C LEU A 77 4.05 -2.54 -12.25
N ARG A 78 4.09 -3.56 -11.38
CA ARG A 78 2.95 -4.44 -11.08
C ARG A 78 2.43 -4.25 -9.67
N ASP A 79 3.33 -4.30 -8.69
CA ASP A 79 2.98 -4.21 -7.28
C ASP A 79 3.98 -3.35 -6.53
N ILE A 80 3.48 -2.64 -5.52
CA ILE A 80 4.30 -1.91 -4.56
C ILE A 80 3.90 -2.35 -3.17
N VAL A 81 4.87 -2.71 -2.34
CA VAL A 81 4.72 -2.84 -0.89
C VAL A 81 5.58 -1.77 -0.24
N PHE A 82 4.99 -1.03 0.70
CA PHE A 82 5.73 -0.13 1.58
C PHE A 82 5.67 -0.64 3.02
N ALA A 83 6.74 -0.42 3.77
CA ALA A 83 6.80 -0.72 5.18
C ALA A 83 7.57 0.35 5.95
N SER A 84 7.20 0.55 7.21
CA SER A 84 7.90 1.43 8.14
C SER A 84 7.95 0.78 9.52
N THR A 85 9.09 0.95 10.21
CA THR A 85 9.29 0.51 11.61
C THR A 85 8.76 1.54 12.62
N THR A 86 8.26 2.67 12.13
CA THR A 86 7.60 3.71 12.93
C THR A 86 6.27 4.12 12.30
N ALA A 87 5.32 4.52 13.13
CA ALA A 87 4.07 5.13 12.68
C ALA A 87 4.24 6.62 12.29
N GLU A 88 5.42 7.20 12.50
CA GLU A 88 5.71 8.57 12.13
C GLU A 88 5.73 8.77 10.60
N ARG A 89 5.05 9.83 10.14
CA ARG A 89 4.86 10.15 8.71
C ARG A 89 6.17 10.43 7.95
N LYS A 90 7.29 10.66 8.65
CA LYS A 90 8.63 10.91 8.09
C LYS A 90 9.64 9.82 8.45
N GLY A 91 9.18 8.69 8.99
CA GLY A 91 10.04 7.58 9.36
C GLY A 91 10.80 6.97 8.18
N PRO A 92 11.94 6.30 8.44
CA PRO A 92 12.64 5.56 7.40
C PRO A 92 11.73 4.45 6.85
N GLY A 93 11.35 4.58 5.59
CA GLY A 93 10.52 3.61 4.88
C GLY A 93 11.34 2.63 4.04
N LEU A 94 10.78 1.45 3.85
CA LEU A 94 11.19 0.47 2.84
C LEU A 94 10.08 0.45 1.77
N ILE A 95 10.48 0.52 0.51
CA ILE A 95 9.62 0.34 -0.66
C ILE A 95 10.17 -0.87 -1.42
N ILE A 96 9.28 -1.80 -1.72
CA ILE A 96 9.57 -3.01 -2.48
C ILE A 96 8.64 -2.98 -3.68
N ALA A 97 9.21 -3.05 -4.87
CA ALA A 97 8.49 -2.94 -6.13
C ALA A 97 8.67 -4.22 -6.93
N GLN A 98 7.56 -4.81 -7.38
CA GLN A 98 7.55 -5.90 -8.34
C GLN A 98 7.21 -5.35 -9.73
N GLY A 99 7.93 -5.79 -10.75
CA GLY A 99 7.78 -5.24 -12.09
C GLY A 99 8.67 -5.90 -13.12
N VAL A 100 9.05 -5.14 -14.15
CA VAL A 100 10.03 -5.50 -15.16
C VAL A 100 11.12 -4.44 -15.15
N PHE A 101 12.32 -4.81 -14.71
CA PHE A 101 13.42 -3.87 -14.50
C PHE A 101 14.64 -4.26 -15.34
N ASN A 102 15.16 -3.31 -16.11
CA ASN A 102 16.54 -3.37 -16.59
C ASN A 102 17.45 -2.79 -15.51
N GLY A 103 17.91 -3.64 -14.59
CA GLY A 103 18.67 -3.22 -13.40
C GLY A 103 19.86 -2.29 -13.70
N PRO A 104 20.80 -2.69 -14.58
CA PRO A 104 21.92 -1.83 -14.96
C PRO A 104 21.48 -0.47 -15.51
N GLN A 105 20.53 -0.44 -16.46
CA GLN A 105 20.07 0.81 -17.07
C GLN A 105 19.34 1.71 -16.07
N LEU A 106 18.46 1.14 -15.25
CA LEU A 106 17.69 1.86 -14.24
C LEU A 106 18.60 2.47 -13.17
N LEU A 107 19.54 1.69 -12.63
CA LEU A 107 20.49 2.17 -11.62
C LEU A 107 21.41 3.25 -12.20
N SER A 108 21.90 3.08 -13.45
CA SER A 108 22.69 4.13 -14.12
C SER A 108 21.89 5.43 -14.30
N ALA A 109 20.62 5.35 -14.74
CA ALA A 109 19.78 6.52 -14.90
C ALA A 109 19.53 7.25 -13.57
N ILE A 110 19.27 6.50 -12.49
CA ILE A 110 19.13 7.04 -11.14
C ILE A 110 20.43 7.73 -10.70
N GLN A 111 21.57 7.07 -10.88
CA GLN A 111 22.88 7.61 -10.49
C GLN A 111 23.22 8.89 -11.26
N THR A 112 22.93 8.95 -12.56
CA THR A 112 23.16 10.16 -13.37
C THR A 112 22.24 11.31 -12.95
N LYS A 113 20.97 11.02 -12.63
CA LYS A 113 19.97 12.06 -12.31
C LYS A 113 20.04 12.55 -10.88
N GLN A 114 20.21 11.64 -9.92
CA GLN A 114 20.18 11.95 -8.50
C GLN A 114 21.56 11.93 -7.85
N GLY A 115 22.61 11.47 -8.55
CA GLY A 115 23.91 11.20 -7.95
C GLY A 115 23.91 9.90 -7.13
N GLY A 116 24.93 9.74 -6.30
CA GLY A 116 25.10 8.56 -5.45
C GLY A 116 26.25 7.67 -5.89
N THR A 117 26.64 6.79 -4.99
CA THR A 117 27.77 5.88 -5.14
C THR A 117 27.24 4.51 -5.54
N ALA A 118 27.74 3.98 -6.65
CA ALA A 118 27.49 2.60 -7.03
C ALA A 118 28.20 1.67 -6.03
N SER A 119 27.46 0.71 -5.49
CA SER A 119 28.00 -0.31 -4.57
C SER A 119 27.37 -1.67 -4.85
N SER A 120 27.84 -2.70 -4.16
CA SER A 120 27.27 -4.04 -4.25
C SER A 120 27.11 -4.63 -2.85
N TYR A 121 26.02 -5.37 -2.66
CA TYR A 121 25.73 -6.10 -1.44
C TYR A 121 25.18 -7.48 -1.78
N ARG A 122 25.86 -8.54 -1.32
CA ARG A 122 25.57 -9.95 -1.66
C ARG A 122 25.43 -10.20 -3.17
N GLY A 123 26.24 -9.53 -3.98
CA GLY A 123 26.21 -9.65 -5.45
C GLY A 123 25.07 -8.90 -6.14
N ILE A 124 24.25 -8.15 -5.40
CA ILE A 124 23.22 -7.26 -5.93
C ILE A 124 23.81 -5.86 -6.04
N ASN A 125 23.59 -5.18 -7.18
CA ASN A 125 24.05 -3.80 -7.37
C ASN A 125 23.09 -2.81 -6.71
N LEU A 126 23.66 -1.77 -6.12
CA LEU A 126 22.96 -0.68 -5.46
C LEU A 126 23.49 0.68 -5.92
N VAL A 127 22.63 1.69 -5.81
CA VAL A 127 23.03 3.09 -5.79
C VAL A 127 22.70 3.63 -4.41
N GLU A 128 23.71 4.16 -3.71
CA GLU A 128 23.59 4.67 -2.34
C GLU A 128 23.83 6.18 -2.29
N LYS A 129 22.98 6.90 -1.56
CA LYS A 129 23.09 8.35 -1.37
C LYS A 129 22.43 8.76 -0.06
N ASP A 130 23.11 9.58 0.74
CA ASP A 130 22.57 10.21 1.97
C ASP A 130 21.90 9.22 2.95
N GLY A 131 22.46 8.00 3.10
CA GLY A 131 21.90 6.96 3.96
C GLY A 131 20.71 6.19 3.37
N HIS A 132 20.36 6.47 2.11
CA HIS A 132 19.38 5.73 1.32
C HIS A 132 20.07 4.84 0.28
N ALA A 133 19.38 3.79 -0.12
CA ALA A 133 19.82 2.89 -1.16
C ALA A 133 18.65 2.54 -2.08
N ILE A 134 18.98 2.30 -3.36
CA ILE A 134 18.11 1.65 -4.32
C ILE A 134 18.87 0.45 -4.88
N ALA A 135 18.23 -0.72 -4.85
CA ALA A 135 18.75 -1.97 -5.37
C ALA A 135 17.77 -2.55 -6.39
N VAL A 136 18.29 -3.09 -7.48
CA VAL A 136 17.52 -3.96 -8.38
C VAL A 136 18.00 -5.38 -8.13
N ALA A 137 17.20 -6.11 -7.37
CA ALA A 137 17.55 -7.40 -6.78
C ALA A 137 17.57 -8.52 -7.84
N ASP A 138 16.73 -8.37 -8.87
CA ASP A 138 16.75 -9.09 -10.15
C ASP A 138 15.85 -8.34 -11.15
N GLY A 139 15.63 -8.90 -12.34
CA GLY A 139 14.79 -8.28 -13.38
C GLY A 139 13.32 -8.08 -13.02
N SER A 140 12.87 -8.57 -11.85
CA SER A 140 11.49 -8.48 -11.39
C SER A 140 11.28 -7.75 -10.06
N LEU A 141 12.36 -7.45 -9.33
CA LEU A 141 12.29 -6.93 -7.96
C LEU A 141 13.25 -5.75 -7.76
N ALA A 142 12.70 -4.60 -7.39
CA ALA A 142 13.45 -3.43 -6.94
C ALA A 142 13.13 -3.10 -5.48
N ILE A 143 14.13 -2.61 -4.74
CA ILE A 143 14.03 -2.32 -3.31
C ILE A 143 14.66 -0.94 -3.07
N ALA A 144 13.94 -0.04 -2.42
CA ALA A 144 14.39 1.30 -2.08
C ALA A 144 14.08 1.62 -0.62
N GLY A 145 14.93 2.41 0.03
CA GLY A 145 14.72 2.78 1.43
C GLY A 145 16.00 3.27 2.08
N THR A 146 16.09 3.22 3.41
CA THR A 146 17.39 3.40 4.06
C THR A 146 18.32 2.24 3.71
N THR A 147 19.62 2.52 3.63
CA THR A 147 20.64 1.51 3.30
C THR A 147 20.54 0.27 4.19
N SER A 148 20.28 0.45 5.49
CA SER A 148 20.11 -0.67 6.42
C SER A 148 18.88 -1.52 6.12
N LEU A 149 17.73 -0.91 5.84
CA LEU A 149 16.50 -1.63 5.51
C LEU A 149 16.59 -2.35 4.17
N VAL A 150 17.22 -1.74 3.16
CA VAL A 150 17.43 -2.37 1.85
C VAL A 150 18.31 -3.61 1.96
N ARG A 151 19.44 -3.51 2.68
CA ARG A 151 20.31 -4.67 2.92
C ARG A 151 19.61 -5.76 3.73
N ALA A 152 18.85 -5.40 4.75
CA ALA A 152 18.05 -6.36 5.51
C ALA A 152 16.97 -7.05 4.66
N ALA A 153 16.33 -6.32 3.73
CA ALA A 153 15.37 -6.91 2.79
C ALA A 153 16.06 -7.89 1.82
N ILE A 154 17.26 -7.55 1.33
CA ILE A 154 18.09 -8.47 0.52
C ILE A 154 18.41 -9.75 1.31
N ASP A 155 18.80 -9.62 2.58
CA ASP A 155 19.11 -10.76 3.45
C ASP A 155 17.90 -11.68 3.64
N ARG A 156 16.70 -11.12 3.80
CA ARG A 156 15.45 -11.88 3.96
C ARG A 156 15.09 -12.70 2.72
N ARG A 157 15.51 -12.30 1.52
CA ARG A 157 15.24 -13.07 0.29
C ARG A 157 15.77 -14.50 0.34
N SER A 158 16.87 -14.71 1.06
CA SER A 158 17.53 -16.00 1.19
C SER A 158 17.30 -16.67 2.55
N ALA A 159 16.54 -16.03 3.44
CA ALA A 159 16.30 -16.49 4.80
C ALA A 159 14.88 -17.03 4.95
N THR A 160 14.73 -18.14 5.67
CA THR A 160 13.44 -18.63 6.15
C THR A 160 13.19 -18.06 7.54
N GLY A 161 12.41 -16.99 7.62
CA GLY A 161 11.98 -16.38 8.88
C GLY A 161 10.51 -16.63 9.17
N ALA A 162 10.13 -16.66 10.46
CA ALA A 162 8.72 -16.66 10.84
C ALA A 162 8.10 -15.29 10.51
N ALA A 163 6.90 -15.30 9.93
CA ALA A 163 6.14 -14.07 9.68
C ALA A 163 5.71 -13.43 11.00
N SER A 164 5.77 -12.10 11.08
CA SER A 164 5.18 -11.37 12.22
C SER A 164 3.64 -11.41 12.15
N ALA A 165 2.99 -11.05 13.26
CA ALA A 165 1.53 -10.90 13.28
C ALA A 165 1.05 -9.87 12.25
N LEU A 166 1.77 -8.74 12.14
CA LEU A 166 1.45 -7.68 11.17
C LEU A 166 1.64 -8.15 9.73
N THR A 167 2.71 -8.89 9.43
CA THR A 167 2.96 -9.49 8.11
C THR A 167 1.86 -10.50 7.74
N THR A 168 1.42 -11.31 8.71
CA THR A 168 0.31 -12.26 8.51
C THR A 168 -1.00 -11.56 8.20
N LYS A 169 -1.31 -10.48 8.93
CA LYS A 169 -2.48 -9.63 8.65
C LYS A 169 -2.35 -8.95 7.28
N ALA A 170 -1.17 -8.45 6.93
CA ALA A 170 -0.89 -7.83 5.64
C ALA A 170 -1.18 -8.78 4.48
N ILE A 171 -0.75 -10.05 4.55
CA ILE A 171 -1.07 -11.07 3.53
C ILE A 171 -2.59 -11.27 3.39
N SER A 172 -3.32 -11.33 4.51
CA SER A 172 -4.78 -11.47 4.48
C SER A 172 -5.45 -10.23 3.86
N VAL A 173 -4.99 -9.03 4.20
CA VAL A 173 -5.55 -7.77 3.71
C VAL A 173 -5.20 -7.55 2.23
N SER A 174 -3.98 -7.84 1.79
CA SER A 174 -3.55 -7.67 0.40
C SER A 174 -4.36 -8.52 -0.59
N SER A 175 -4.83 -9.69 -0.13
CA SER A 175 -5.68 -10.56 -0.94
C SER A 175 -7.10 -10.02 -1.19
N ARG A 176 -7.53 -9.02 -0.42
CA ARG A 176 -8.91 -8.50 -0.44
C ARG A 176 -9.05 -7.16 -1.16
N TYR A 177 -7.97 -6.40 -1.30
CA TYR A 177 -8.01 -5.00 -1.74
C TYR A 177 -6.93 -4.69 -2.76
N ASP A 178 -7.23 -3.78 -3.69
CA ASP A 178 -6.30 -3.34 -4.74
C ASP A 178 -5.30 -2.30 -4.21
N ALA A 179 -5.69 -1.50 -3.21
CA ALA A 179 -4.76 -0.71 -2.40
C ALA A 179 -5.07 -0.92 -0.93
N TRP A 180 -4.06 -1.09 -0.09
CA TRP A 180 -4.28 -1.54 1.29
C TRP A 180 -3.23 -1.05 2.27
N MET A 181 -3.59 -1.11 3.55
CA MET A 181 -2.69 -0.83 4.66
C MET A 181 -3.08 -1.62 5.92
N VAL A 182 -2.09 -1.95 6.73
CA VAL A 182 -2.19 -2.52 8.08
C VAL A 182 -1.22 -1.77 8.98
N THR A 183 -1.68 -1.36 10.16
CA THR A 183 -0.86 -0.67 11.15
C THR A 183 -1.10 -1.23 12.55
N SER A 184 -0.04 -1.36 13.35
CA SER A 184 -0.12 -1.74 14.77
C SER A 184 -0.44 -0.55 15.70
N GLU A 185 -0.91 0.56 15.13
CA GLU A 185 -1.30 1.80 15.78
C GLU A 185 -2.49 2.40 15.01
N VAL A 186 -3.03 3.54 15.47
CA VAL A 186 -4.18 4.21 14.81
C VAL A 186 -3.81 4.69 13.41
N PHE A 187 -4.44 4.13 12.39
CA PHE A 187 -4.43 4.68 11.03
C PHE A 187 -5.53 5.73 10.87
N VAL A 188 -5.14 6.92 10.40
CA VAL A 188 -6.08 7.91 9.88
C VAL A 188 -5.96 7.91 8.36
N ALA A 189 -7.02 7.45 7.68
CA ALA A 189 -7.04 7.43 6.22
C ALA A 189 -6.76 8.83 5.66
N PRO A 190 -5.85 8.97 4.68
CA PRO A 190 -5.73 10.21 3.93
C PRO A 190 -6.98 10.34 3.05
N LEU A 191 -8.02 11.00 3.54
CA LEU A 191 -9.14 11.37 2.69
C LEU A 191 -8.64 12.33 1.60
N PRO A 192 -9.07 12.17 0.34
CA PRO A 192 -8.69 13.07 -0.75
C PRO A 192 -9.26 14.47 -0.44
N ALA A 193 -8.39 15.34 0.07
CA ALA A 193 -8.70 16.74 0.34
C ALA A 193 -7.96 17.59 -0.70
N ASN A 194 -8.63 17.88 -1.82
CA ASN A 194 -8.17 18.91 -2.74
C ASN A 194 -8.54 20.28 -2.13
N GLY A 195 -7.66 20.86 -1.32
CA GLY A 195 -7.88 22.18 -0.75
C GLY A 195 -6.67 22.77 0.00
N PRO A 196 -6.41 24.08 -0.12
CA PRO A 196 -5.24 24.74 0.49
C PRO A 196 -5.29 24.84 2.04
N ASN A 197 -6.40 24.46 2.67
CA ASN A 197 -6.54 24.44 4.13
C ASN A 197 -6.52 23.01 4.68
N ARG A 198 -5.31 22.50 4.91
CA ARG A 198 -5.06 21.30 5.72
C ARG A 198 -5.53 21.53 7.15
N GLN A 199 -6.72 21.06 7.51
CA GLN A 199 -7.04 20.76 8.90
C GLN A 199 -6.93 19.24 9.06
N PRO A 200 -6.05 18.72 9.93
CA PRO A 200 -6.13 17.32 10.34
C PRO A 200 -7.56 17.07 10.82
N PHE A 201 -8.18 15.96 10.41
CA PHE A 201 -9.39 15.50 11.10
C PHE A 201 -9.09 15.51 12.60
N PRO A 202 -9.89 16.17 13.45
CA PRO A 202 -9.61 16.23 14.87
C PRO A 202 -9.68 14.81 15.43
N VAL A 203 -8.50 14.22 15.60
CA VAL A 203 -8.33 12.87 16.14
C VAL A 203 -8.66 12.98 17.62
N SER A 204 -9.90 12.63 17.98
CA SER A 204 -10.37 12.71 19.36
C SER A 204 -9.45 11.93 20.32
N PRO A 205 -9.35 12.31 21.60
CA PRO A 205 -8.60 11.55 22.60
C PRO A 205 -9.04 10.07 22.77
N ASN A 206 -10.19 9.69 22.20
CA ASN A 206 -10.83 8.39 22.36
C ASN A 206 -10.25 7.29 21.43
N PHE A 207 -9.29 7.62 20.56
CA PHE A 207 -8.61 6.61 19.73
C PHE A 207 -7.56 5.78 20.50
N ARG A 208 -7.36 6.04 21.80
CA ARG A 208 -6.43 5.28 22.69
C ARG A 208 -6.79 3.81 22.91
N GLY A 209 -8.03 3.41 22.59
CA GLY A 209 -8.49 2.03 22.71
C GLY A 209 -8.13 1.14 21.52
N ILE A 210 -7.61 1.71 20.43
CA ILE A 210 -7.27 0.99 19.20
C ILE A 210 -5.90 0.33 19.34
N LEU A 211 -5.83 -0.95 19.01
CA LEU A 211 -4.64 -1.78 18.99
C LEU A 211 -4.07 -1.96 17.58
N GLU A 212 -4.94 -2.13 16.60
CA GLU A 212 -4.56 -2.35 15.20
C GLU A 212 -5.61 -1.71 14.30
N THR A 213 -5.19 -1.21 13.15
CA THR A 213 -6.10 -0.84 12.07
C THR A 213 -5.65 -1.45 10.76
N SER A 214 -6.61 -1.84 9.94
CA SER A 214 -6.35 -2.32 8.59
C SER A 214 -7.44 -1.86 7.65
N GLY A 215 -7.18 -1.85 6.35
CA GLY A 215 -8.19 -1.47 5.38
C GLY A 215 -7.64 -1.37 3.98
N GLY A 216 -8.51 -1.01 3.05
CA GLY A 216 -8.14 -0.86 1.67
C GLY A 216 -9.26 -0.36 0.78
N LEU A 217 -8.92 -0.27 -0.49
CA LEU A 217 -9.76 0.15 -1.60
C LEU A 217 -9.87 -0.99 -2.60
N THR A 218 -11.05 -1.19 -3.16
CA THR A 218 -11.20 -1.92 -4.42
C THR A 218 -11.56 -0.95 -5.53
N PHE A 219 -10.91 -1.10 -6.68
CA PHE A 219 -11.09 -0.24 -7.84
C PHE A 219 -11.94 -0.97 -8.89
N GLY A 220 -13.26 -0.94 -8.70
CA GLY A 220 -14.24 -1.45 -9.65
C GLY A 220 -14.93 -0.34 -10.45
N SER A 221 -16.17 -0.61 -10.91
CA SER A 221 -17.06 0.44 -11.44
C SER A 221 -17.46 1.46 -10.37
N ILE A 222 -17.43 1.06 -9.11
CA ILE A 222 -17.59 1.90 -7.92
C ILE A 222 -16.37 1.63 -7.05
N ILE A 223 -15.74 2.70 -6.55
CA ILE A 223 -14.62 2.59 -5.60
C ILE A 223 -15.22 2.22 -4.25
N GLN A 224 -14.79 1.10 -3.66
CA GLN A 224 -15.23 0.74 -2.32
C GLN A 224 -14.08 0.89 -1.34
N PHE A 225 -14.33 1.59 -0.24
CA PHE A 225 -13.42 1.65 0.89
C PHE A 225 -13.90 0.71 1.99
N SER A 226 -12.96 0.03 2.64
CA SER A 226 -13.23 -0.74 3.85
C SER A 226 -12.10 -0.59 4.85
N ALA A 227 -12.44 -0.48 6.13
CA ALA A 227 -11.50 -0.42 7.23
C ALA A 227 -11.97 -1.26 8.42
N GLU A 228 -11.02 -1.79 9.16
CA GLU A 228 -11.19 -2.54 10.40
C GLU A 228 -10.32 -1.88 11.48
N ALA A 229 -10.84 -1.75 12.70
CA ALA A 229 -10.10 -1.30 13.87
C ALA A 229 -10.29 -2.32 15.00
N LEU A 230 -9.21 -2.99 15.39
CA LEU A 230 -9.19 -3.84 16.58
C LEU A 230 -9.00 -2.95 17.80
N THR A 231 -9.86 -3.11 18.81
CA THR A 231 -9.78 -2.38 20.07
C THR A 231 -9.43 -3.31 21.23
N ARG A 232 -9.11 -2.74 22.39
CA ARG A 232 -8.78 -3.51 23.61
C ARG A 232 -9.95 -4.29 24.18
N SER A 233 -11.19 -3.90 23.88
CA SER A 233 -12.39 -4.53 24.41
C SER A 233 -13.64 -4.18 23.60
N ASP A 234 -14.70 -4.98 23.72
CA ASP A 234 -16.00 -4.71 23.12
C ASP A 234 -16.57 -3.34 23.54
N ARG A 235 -16.22 -2.87 24.74
CA ARG A 235 -16.62 -1.54 25.24
C ARG A 235 -15.90 -0.42 24.49
N ASP A 236 -14.60 -0.57 24.27
CA ASP A 236 -13.80 0.39 23.49
C ASP A 236 -14.27 0.42 22.02
N ALA A 237 -14.63 -0.74 21.45
CA ALA A 237 -15.24 -0.83 20.12
C ALA A 237 -16.59 -0.11 20.04
N GLN A 238 -17.48 -0.32 21.00
CA GLN A 238 -18.77 0.37 21.03
C GLN A 238 -18.59 1.89 21.14
N ALA A 239 -17.68 2.35 21.99
CA ALA A 239 -17.37 3.77 22.12
C ALA A 239 -16.85 4.36 20.79
N LEU A 240 -16.04 3.62 20.05
CA LEU A 240 -15.56 4.03 18.73
C LEU A 240 -16.72 4.11 17.71
N VAL A 241 -17.63 3.14 17.70
CA VAL A 241 -18.84 3.18 16.85
C VAL A 241 -19.67 4.42 17.13
N ASP A 242 -19.89 4.74 18.41
CA ASP A 242 -20.69 5.90 18.82
C ASP A 242 -20.05 7.22 18.37
N VAL A 243 -18.72 7.33 18.46
CA VAL A 243 -17.97 8.50 17.95
C VAL A 243 -18.10 8.62 16.43
N ILE A 244 -17.97 7.52 15.68
CA ILE A 244 -18.10 7.54 14.21
C ILE A 244 -19.51 7.97 13.81
N ARG A 245 -20.55 7.42 14.46
CA ARG A 245 -21.95 7.78 14.20
C ARG A 245 -22.23 9.23 14.53
N LEU A 246 -21.71 9.74 15.65
CA LEU A 246 -21.83 11.15 16.00
C LEU A 246 -21.18 12.05 14.94
N ALA A 247 -19.96 11.72 14.51
CA ALA A 247 -19.27 12.47 13.47
C ALA A 247 -20.05 12.47 12.14
N ALA A 248 -20.58 11.32 11.73
CA ALA A 248 -21.42 11.22 10.54
C ALA A 248 -22.68 12.10 10.65
N SER A 249 -23.37 12.08 11.80
CA SER A 249 -24.55 12.93 12.04
C SER A 249 -24.22 14.43 11.98
N LEU A 250 -23.09 14.85 12.57
CA LEU A 250 -22.66 16.26 12.55
C LEU A 250 -22.31 16.73 11.14
N LEU A 251 -21.69 15.88 10.32
CA LEU A 251 -21.38 16.19 8.92
C LEU A 251 -22.67 16.33 8.09
N GLN A 252 -23.66 15.46 8.29
CA GLN A 252 -24.96 15.58 7.64
C GLN A 252 -25.69 16.88 8.03
N MET A 253 -25.58 17.31 9.28
CA MET A 253 -26.24 18.54 9.77
C MET A 253 -25.59 19.83 9.26
N ASN A 254 -24.25 19.86 9.09
CA ASN A 254 -23.51 21.05 8.68
C ASN A 254 -23.33 21.16 7.15
N GLY A 255 -23.94 20.27 6.37
CA GLY A 255 -23.69 19.95 4.95
C GLY A 255 -23.94 21.03 3.89
N SER A 256 -23.95 22.32 4.22
CA SER A 256 -24.28 23.39 3.26
C SER A 256 -23.10 23.90 2.41
N SER A 257 -21.88 23.40 2.61
CA SER A 257 -20.71 23.76 1.79
C SER A 257 -20.62 22.92 0.51
N ALA A 258 -20.08 23.51 -0.57
CA ALA A 258 -19.89 22.83 -1.85
C ALA A 258 -19.03 21.56 -1.75
N GLU A 259 -18.05 21.54 -0.85
CA GLU A 259 -17.21 20.37 -0.56
C GLU A 259 -18.02 19.22 0.07
N MET A 260 -19.03 19.52 0.89
CA MET A 260 -19.88 18.50 1.48
C MET A 260 -20.87 17.90 0.49
N GLN A 261 -21.28 18.63 -0.55
CA GLN A 261 -22.11 18.07 -1.62
C GLN A 261 -21.38 16.96 -2.40
N VAL A 262 -20.06 17.08 -2.55
CA VAL A 262 -19.22 16.05 -3.19
C VAL A 262 -19.06 14.80 -2.31
N LEU A 263 -19.06 14.98 -0.99
CA LEU A 263 -18.87 13.89 -0.02
C LEU A 263 -20.18 13.26 0.46
N GLN A 264 -21.34 13.89 0.21
CA GLN A 264 -22.67 13.38 0.60
C GLN A 264 -22.94 11.93 0.18
N PRO A 265 -22.65 11.50 -1.07
CA PRO A 265 -22.84 10.11 -1.48
C PRO A 265 -22.01 9.13 -0.63
N ILE A 266 -20.75 9.48 -0.37
CA ILE A 266 -19.80 8.69 0.43
C ILE A 266 -20.30 8.50 1.86
N PHE A 267 -20.87 9.55 2.47
CA PHE A 267 -21.41 9.45 3.82
C PHE A 267 -22.74 8.70 3.87
N SER A 268 -23.57 8.81 2.84
CA SER A 268 -24.84 8.08 2.77
C SER A 268 -24.65 6.57 2.63
N SER A 269 -23.53 6.12 2.04
CA SER A 269 -23.18 4.70 1.90
C SER A 269 -22.36 4.16 3.07
N LEU A 270 -22.13 4.98 4.11
CA LEU A 270 -21.35 4.59 5.27
C LEU A 270 -22.07 3.51 6.09
N VAL A 271 -21.39 2.37 6.24
CA VAL A 271 -21.80 1.27 7.11
C VAL A 271 -20.78 1.13 8.23
N VAL A 272 -21.25 1.07 9.48
CA VAL A 272 -20.42 0.87 10.67
C VAL A 272 -20.97 -0.29 11.48
N ASN A 273 -20.18 -1.35 11.60
CA ASN A 273 -20.52 -2.58 12.31
C ASN A 273 -19.49 -2.87 13.41
N GLN A 274 -19.91 -3.60 14.43
CA GLN A 274 -19.05 -4.11 15.49
C GLN A 274 -19.15 -5.65 15.54
N GLU A 275 -18.01 -6.31 15.63
CA GLU A 275 -17.87 -7.74 15.86
C GLU A 275 -16.92 -7.96 17.04
N GLY A 276 -17.47 -8.22 18.24
CA GLY A 276 -16.68 -8.27 19.48
C GLY A 276 -15.90 -6.97 19.70
N SER A 277 -14.58 -7.07 19.82
CA SER A 277 -13.69 -5.92 19.99
C SER A 277 -13.24 -5.27 18.67
N THR A 278 -13.78 -5.70 17.52
CA THR A 278 -13.42 -5.16 16.21
C THR A 278 -14.54 -4.28 15.65
N VAL A 279 -14.19 -3.07 15.20
CA VAL A 279 -15.08 -2.18 14.46
C VAL A 279 -14.77 -2.29 12.98
N LYS A 280 -15.80 -2.42 12.14
CA LYS A 280 -15.69 -2.44 10.68
C LYS A 280 -16.43 -1.24 10.09
N LEU A 281 -15.82 -0.61 9.10
CA LEU A 281 -16.34 0.55 8.40
C LEU A 281 -16.22 0.31 6.89
N SER A 282 -17.27 0.62 6.13
CA SER A 282 -17.21 0.60 4.67
C SER A 282 -18.07 1.68 4.04
N PHE A 283 -17.67 2.16 2.86
CA PHE A 283 -18.46 3.07 2.03
C PHE A 283 -18.08 2.89 0.55
N SER A 284 -18.96 3.37 -0.33
CA SER A 284 -18.82 3.27 -1.79
C SER A 284 -19.42 4.47 -2.49
#